data_AF-A0A6J6D1A3-F1
#
_entry.id   AF-A0A6J6D1A3-F1
#
_cell.length_a   1.000
_cell.length_b   1.000
_cell.length_c   1.000
_cell.angle_alpha   90.00
_cell.angle_beta   90.00
_cell.angle_gamma   90.00
#
_symmetry.space_group_name_H-M   'P 1'
#
loop_
_entity.id
_entity.type
_entity.pdbx_description
1 polymer ?
#
loop_
_entity_poly.entity_id
_entity_poly.type
_entity_poly.pdbx_seq_one_letter_code
_entity_poly.pdbx_strand_id
1 'polypeptide(L)'
;MTTNNSDRITMYGAAWCGDCRRSKALLDGQGVDYDYVDLEATPEAADVAQAIAGRKNIPVISFPDGSFQVEPTDADLTSKLKELGAL
;
A
#
# COMPACT_ATOMS: atom_id res chain seq x y z
N MET A 1 13.27 2.27 24.16
CA MET A 1 11.90 2.34 23.62
C MET A 1 12.03 2.18 22.12
N THR A 2 11.81 0.99 21.60
CA THR A 2 11.83 0.72 20.16
C THR A 2 10.41 0.87 19.66
N THR A 3 10.10 2.01 19.05
CA THR A 3 8.85 2.23 18.34
C THR A 3 8.86 1.32 17.12
N ASN A 4 8.07 0.25 17.14
CA ASN A 4 7.81 -0.55 15.96
C ASN A 4 7.07 0.35 14.98
N ASN A 5 7.73 0.77 13.90
CA ASN A 5 7.14 1.57 12.83
C ASN A 5 6.23 0.71 11.92
N SER A 6 5.58 -0.31 12.48
CA SER A 6 4.77 -1.33 11.79
C SER A 6 3.26 -1.06 11.89
N ASP A 7 2.86 0.10 12.42
CA ASP A 7 1.46 0.44 12.68
C ASP A 7 0.78 1.23 11.53
N ARG A 8 1.49 1.47 10.41
CA ARG A 8 0.99 2.28 9.28
C ARG A 8 0.82 1.45 8.01
N ILE A 9 -0.16 1.82 7.21
CA ILE A 9 -0.34 1.27 5.85
C ILE A 9 0.83 1.75 4.99
N THR A 10 1.42 0.87 4.20
CA THR A 10 2.45 1.22 3.21
C THR A 10 1.97 0.84 1.83
N MET A 11 2.08 1.77 0.89
CA MET A 11 1.75 1.56 -0.52
C MET A 11 3.00 1.69 -1.37
N TYR A 12 3.39 0.59 -2.03
CA TYR A 12 4.44 0.56 -3.04
C TYR A 12 3.82 0.80 -4.41
N GLY A 13 4.31 1.79 -5.14
CA GLY A 13 3.75 2.16 -6.43
C GLY A 13 4.68 2.99 -7.29
N ALA A 14 4.16 3.39 -8.46
CA ALA A 14 4.84 4.26 -9.41
C ALA A 14 3.83 5.23 -10.04
N ALA A 15 4.27 6.42 -10.43
CA ALA A 15 3.38 7.49 -10.91
C ALA A 15 2.72 7.15 -12.25
N TRP A 16 3.41 6.39 -13.11
CA TRP A 16 2.88 5.93 -14.40
C TRP A 16 1.78 4.87 -14.26
N CYS A 17 1.69 4.18 -13.13
CA CYS A 17 0.74 3.08 -12.96
C CYS A 17 -0.68 3.61 -12.66
N GLY A 18 -1.65 3.20 -13.49
CA GLY A 18 -3.05 3.57 -13.34
C GLY A 18 -3.67 3.07 -12.03
N ASP A 19 -3.43 1.80 -11.68
CA ASP A 19 -3.92 1.21 -10.43
C ASP A 19 -3.29 1.87 -9.20
N CYS A 20 -2.00 2.24 -9.27
CA CYS A 20 -1.33 2.96 -8.19
C CYS A 20 -2.02 4.31 -7.93
N ARG A 21 -2.22 5.10 -8.99
CA ARG A 21 -2.90 6.40 -8.87
C ARG A 21 -4.32 6.25 -8.31
N ARG A 22 -5.05 5.20 -8.71
CA ARG A 22 -6.40 4.91 -8.18
C ARG A 22 -6.37 4.62 -6.68
N SER A 23 -5.56 3.64 -6.24
CA SER A 23 -5.47 3.29 -4.82
C SER A 23 -4.97 4.47 -3.98
N LYS A 24 -4.01 5.25 -4.49
CA LYS A 24 -3.54 6.47 -3.83
C LYS A 24 -4.66 7.49 -3.65
N ALA A 25 -5.42 7.77 -4.70
CA ALA A 25 -6.55 8.71 -4.65
C ALA A 25 -7.65 8.25 -3.69
N LEU A 26 -7.89 6.94 -3.58
CA LEU A 26 -8.83 6.39 -2.60
C LEU A 26 -8.33 6.65 -1.17
N LEU A 27 -7.09 6.30 -0.86
CA LEU A 27 -6.50 6.50 0.47
C LEU A 27 -6.50 8.00 0.85
N ASP A 28 -6.06 8.86 -0.07
CA ASP A 28 -6.07 10.32 0.11
C ASP A 28 -7.52 10.84 0.33
N GLY A 29 -8.47 10.39 -0.49
CA GLY A 29 -9.86 10.84 -0.44
C GLY A 29 -10.63 10.37 0.80
N GLN A 30 -10.20 9.27 1.41
CA GLN A 30 -10.73 8.77 2.68
C GLN A 30 -10.00 9.35 3.91
N GLY A 31 -8.92 10.13 3.71
CA GLY A 31 -8.14 10.69 4.81
C GLY A 31 -7.36 9.63 5.60
N VAL A 32 -7.02 8.51 4.97
CA VAL A 32 -6.24 7.43 5.59
C VAL A 32 -4.77 7.83 5.60
N ASP A 33 -4.11 7.70 6.75
CA ASP A 33 -2.66 7.86 6.85
C ASP A 33 -1.95 6.62 6.29
N TYR A 34 -1.05 6.84 5.32
CA TYR A 34 -0.21 5.79 4.75
C TYR A 34 1.15 6.37 4.33
N ASP A 35 2.11 5.47 4.16
CA ASP A 35 3.41 5.78 3.61
C ASP A 35 3.45 5.35 2.14
N TYR A 36 3.78 6.28 1.24
CA TYR A 36 3.93 5.99 -0.19
C TYR A 36 5.40 5.76 -0.54
N VAL A 37 5.71 4.59 -1.08
CA VAL A 37 7.04 4.22 -1.56
C VAL A 37 7.03 4.24 -3.08
N ASP A 38 7.69 5.26 -3.65
CA ASP A 38 7.87 5.40 -5.09
C ASP A 38 9.00 4.50 -5.58
N LEU A 39 8.64 3.46 -6.34
CA LEU A 39 9.58 2.50 -6.90
C LEU A 39 10.43 3.07 -8.03
N GLU A 40 10.04 4.19 -8.64
CA GLU A 40 10.88 4.88 -9.63
C GLU A 40 12.02 5.64 -8.94
N ALA A 41 11.73 6.23 -7.79
CA ALA A 41 12.71 6.95 -6.97
C ALA A 41 13.56 6.01 -6.12
N THR A 42 13.01 4.86 -5.71
CA THR A 42 13.64 3.87 -4.83
C THR A 42 13.58 2.48 -5.45
N PRO A 43 14.39 2.18 -6.49
CA PRO A 43 14.33 0.91 -7.21
C PRO A 43 14.53 -0.32 -6.32
N GLU A 44 15.33 -0.22 -5.27
CA GLU A 44 15.57 -1.28 -4.29
C GLU A 44 14.32 -1.67 -3.49
N ALA A 45 13.34 -0.77 -3.37
CA ALA A 45 12.07 -1.07 -2.73
C ALA A 45 11.18 -2.00 -3.59
N ALA A 46 11.48 -2.14 -4.88
CA ALA A 46 10.77 -3.07 -5.75
C ALA A 46 11.01 -4.53 -5.32
N ASP A 47 12.22 -4.84 -4.85
CA ASP A 47 12.54 -6.17 -4.31
C ASP A 47 11.77 -6.45 -3.01
N VAL A 48 11.57 -5.42 -2.18
CA VAL A 48 10.74 -5.52 -0.97
C VAL A 48 9.28 -5.76 -1.33
N ALA A 49 8.72 -4.97 -2.25
CA ALA A 49 7.34 -5.15 -2.73
C ALA A 49 7.14 -6.55 -3.33
N GLN A 50 8.11 -7.04 -4.11
CA GLN A 50 8.07 -8.38 -4.68
C GLN A 50 8.18 -9.47 -3.60
N ALA A 51 9.02 -9.28 -2.58
CA ALA A 51 9.15 -10.23 -1.48
C ALA A 51 7.85 -10.36 -0.67
N ILE A 52 7.11 -9.26 -0.50
CA ILE A 52 5.78 -9.23 0.14
C ILE A 52 4.75 -9.93 -0.76
N ALA A 53 4.66 -9.51 -2.02
CA ALA A 53 3.60 -9.93 -2.93
C ALA A 53 3.81 -11.30 -3.57
N GLY A 54 5.05 -11.80 -3.60
CA GLY A 54 5.47 -12.96 -4.40
C GLY A 54 5.47 -12.71 -5.92
N ARG A 55 5.18 -11.47 -6.36
CA ARG A 55 5.06 -11.05 -7.77
C ARG A 55 5.43 -9.58 -7.92
N LYS A 56 5.67 -9.14 -9.16
CA LYS A 56 6.12 -7.77 -9.49
C LYS A 56 4.99 -6.78 -9.80
N ASN A 57 3.75 -7.18 -9.60
CA ASN A 57 2.58 -6.33 -9.83
C ASN A 57 2.51 -5.20 -8.79
N ILE A 58 2.06 -4.01 -9.22
CA ILE A 58 1.85 -2.84 -8.37
C ILE A 58 0.49 -2.22 -8.66
N PRO A 59 -0.20 -1.62 -7.67
CA PRO A 59 0.28 -1.33 -6.32
C PRO A 59 0.34 -2.56 -5.42
N VAL A 60 1.31 -2.58 -4.51
CA VAL A 60 1.32 -3.49 -3.34
C VAL A 60 1.01 -2.64 -2.13
N ILE A 61 -0.02 -3.02 -1.37
CA ILE A 61 -0.44 -2.31 -0.15
C ILE A 61 -0.27 -3.28 1.01
N SER A 62 0.66 -2.98 1.92
CA SER A 62 0.86 -3.73 3.15
C SER A 62 0.17 -3.03 4.31
N PHE A 63 -0.51 -3.81 5.15
CA PHE A 63 -1.31 -3.32 6.26
C PHE A 63 -0.62 -3.61 7.61
N PRO A 64 -0.98 -2.87 8.69
CA PRO A 64 -0.40 -3.04 10.02
C PRO A 64 -0.60 -4.43 10.64
N ASP A 65 -1.64 -5.15 10.24
CA ASP A 65 -1.94 -6.50 10.71
C ASP A 65 -1.06 -7.59 10.03
N GLY A 66 -0.12 -7.18 9.17
CA GLY A 66 0.76 -8.05 8.42
C GLY A 66 0.14 -8.63 7.14
N SER A 67 -1.13 -8.32 6.84
CA SER A 67 -1.75 -8.65 5.57
C SER A 67 -1.31 -7.71 4.45
N PHE A 68 -1.54 -8.09 3.20
CA PHE A 68 -1.28 -7.24 2.05
C PHE A 68 -2.30 -7.46 0.93
N GLN A 69 -2.44 -6.49 0.05
CA GLN A 69 -3.21 -6.56 -1.18
C GLN A 69 -2.33 -6.15 -2.37
N VAL A 70 -2.62 -6.70 -3.54
CA VAL A 70 -1.89 -6.39 -4.77
C VAL A 70 -2.91 -6.10 -5.86
N GLU A 71 -2.76 -4.95 -6.53
CA GLU A 71 -3.71 -4.42 -7.50
C GLU A 71 -5.18 -4.41 -7.01
N PRO A 72 -5.48 -3.98 -5.76
CA PRO A 72 -6.84 -4.07 -5.25
C PRO A 72 -7.80 -3.15 -6.03
N THR A 73 -9.06 -3.56 -6.08
CA THR A 73 -10.15 -2.67 -6.43
C THR A 73 -10.42 -1.70 -5.27
N ASP A 74 -11.11 -0.60 -5.55
CA ASP A 74 -11.48 0.35 -4.50
C ASP A 74 -12.38 -0.30 -3.44
N ALA A 75 -13.21 -1.26 -3.84
CA ALA A 75 -14.07 -2.02 -2.94
C ALA A 75 -13.25 -2.92 -1.99
N ASP A 76 -12.23 -3.62 -2.51
CA ASP A 76 -11.38 -4.50 -1.71
C ASP A 76 -10.54 -3.70 -0.71
N LEU A 77 -9.97 -2.59 -1.17
CA LEU A 77 -9.16 -1.70 -0.33
C LEU A 77 -10.02 -1.05 0.75
N THR A 78 -11.18 -0.50 0.39
CA THR A 78 -12.13 0.08 1.37
C THR A 78 -12.58 -0.95 2.39
N SER A 79 -12.88 -2.18 1.95
CA SER A 79 -13.33 -3.24 2.86
C SER A 79 -12.24 -3.59 3.87
N LYS A 80 -10.99 -3.69 3.43
CA LYS A 80 -9.88 -3.96 4.33
C LYS A 80 -9.61 -2.82 5.30
N LEU A 81 -9.71 -1.57 4.85
CA LEU A 81 -9.55 -0.40 5.72
C LEU A 81 -10.63 -0.35 6.82
N LYS A 82 -11.88 -0.71 6.51
CA LYS A 82 -12.96 -0.82 7.50
C LYS A 82 -12.71 -1.95 8.51
N GLU A 83 -12.25 -3.10 8.04
CA GLU A 83 -11.88 -4.23 8.91
C GLU A 83 -10.82 -3.83 9.94
N LEU A 84 -9.88 -2.98 9.54
CA LEU A 84 -8.79 -2.48 10.38
C LEU A 84 -9.18 -1.25 11.23
N GLY A 85 -10.40 -0.72 11.09
CA GLY A 85 -10.84 0.49 11.80
C GLY A 85 -10.12 1.77 11.36
N ALA A 86 -9.59 1.79 10.13
CA ALA A 86 -8.92 2.94 9.54
C ALA A 86 -9.88 3.90 8.80
N LEU A 87 -11.20 3.61 8.83
CA LEU A 87 -12.29 4.39 8.23
C LEU A 87 -13.46 4.55 9.21
#